data_AF-A0A1C6K2N5-F1
#
_entry.id   AF-A0A1C6K2N5-F1
#
_cell.length_a   1.000
_cell.length_b   1.000
_cell.length_c   1.000
_cell.angle_alpha   90.00
_cell.angle_beta   90.00
_cell.angle_gamma   90.00
#
_symmetry.space_group_name_H-M   'P 1'
#
loop_
_entity.id
_entity.type
_entity.pdbx_description
1 polymer ?
#
loop_
_entity_poly.entity_id
_entity_poly.type
_entity_poly.pdbx_seq_one_letter_code
_entity_poly.pdbx_strand_id
1 'polypeptide(L)' 'MKISVFYEHIEKACEQTKKPLEEVLAHVKKSGIDGIEMDYDMLSSEDEEQSILTSLKKAGVHCHRVPESMP' A
#
# COMPACT_ATOMS: atom_id res chain seq x y z
N MET A 1 8.62 16.64 -1.15
CA MET A 1 7.48 16.03 -1.86
C MET A 1 7.16 14.73 -1.15
N LYS A 2 5.93 14.55 -0.65
CA LYS A 2 5.50 13.24 -0.16
C LYS A 2 4.94 12.51 -1.36
N ILE A 3 5.69 11.56 -1.91
CA ILE A 3 5.21 10.72 -3.00
C ILE A 3 4.38 9.61 -2.35
N SER A 4 3.14 9.45 -2.80
CA SER A 4 2.27 8.34 -2.44
C SER A 4 2.05 7.44 -3.65
N VAL A 5 1.79 6.15 -3.40
CA VAL A 5 1.46 5.17 -4.45
C VAL A 5 0.29 4.31 -4.00
N PHE A 6 -0.60 3.96 -4.92
CA PHE A 6 -1.69 3.04 -4.61
C PHE A 6 -1.18 1.63 -4.29
N TYR A 7 -1.80 0.98 -3.31
CA TYR A 7 -1.52 -0.39 -2.92
C TYR A 7 -1.70 -1.37 -4.09
N GLU A 8 -2.69 -1.14 -4.95
CA GLU A 8 -2.89 -1.92 -6.18
C GLU A 8 -1.64 -1.95 -7.07
N HIS A 9 -0.92 -0.83 -7.19
CA HIS A 9 0.34 -0.80 -7.95
C HIS A 9 1.43 -1.62 -7.26
N ILE A 10 1.42 -1.68 -5.93
CA ILE A 10 2.34 -2.50 -5.16
C ILE A 10 2.03 -3.98 -5.34
N GLU A 11 0.76 -4.37 -5.34
CA GLU A 11 0.35 -5.75 -5.63
C GLU A 11 0.75 -6.17 -7.04
N LYS A 12 0.48 -5.32 -8.04
CA LYS A 12 0.93 -5.57 -9.42
C LYS A 12 2.45 -5.69 -9.50
N ALA A 13 3.20 -4.86 -8.78
CA ALA A 13 4.66 -4.96 -8.73
C ALA A 13 5.12 -6.23 -8.02
N CYS A 14 4.46 -6.62 -6.93
CA CYS A 14 4.68 -7.87 -6.19
C CYS A 14 4.46 -9.09 -7.11
N GLU A 15 3.37 -9.10 -7.89
CA GLU A 15 3.05 -10.16 -8.85
C GLU A 15 4.04 -10.22 -10.02
N GLN A 16 4.40 -9.06 -10.59
CA GLN A 16 5.37 -8.98 -11.69
C GLN A 16 6.78 -9.39 -11.26
N THR A 17 7.20 -8.96 -10.08
CA THR A 17 8.55 -9.23 -9.57
C THR A 17 8.64 -10.58 -8.84
N LYS A 18 7.50 -11.19 -8.51
CA LYS A 18 7.36 -12.36 -7.62
C LYS A 18 8.08 -12.18 -6.28
N LYS A 19 8.23 -10.93 -5.82
CA LYS A 19 8.85 -10.59 -4.54
C LYS A 19 7.77 -10.36 -3.49
N PRO A 20 8.03 -10.66 -2.21
CA PRO A 20 7.07 -10.38 -1.16
C PRO A 20 6.79 -8.87 -1.03
N LEU A 21 5.59 -8.55 -0.54
CA LEU A 21 5.14 -7.18 -0.29
C LEU A 21 6.18 -6.35 0.50
N GLU A 22 6.80 -6.94 1.53
CA GLU A 22 7.84 -6.27 2.33
C GLU A 22 9.05 -5.81 1.49
N GLU A 23 9.50 -6.61 0.52
CA GLU A 23 10.62 -6.25 -0.38
C GLU A 23 10.23 -5.12 -1.32
N VAL A 24 9.01 -5.16 -1.86
CA VAL A 24 8.49 -4.12 -2.75
C VAL A 24 8.32 -2.81 -1.99
N LEU A 25 7.74 -2.86 -0.78
CA LEU A 25 7.59 -1.70 0.11
C LEU A 25 8.94 -1.09 0.50
N ALA A 26 9.95 -1.92 0.77
CA ALA A 26 11.31 -1.44 1.02
C ALA A 26 11.89 -0.72 -0.22
N HIS A 27 11.59 -1.20 -1.43
CA HIS A 27 12.01 -0.58 -2.68
C HIS A 27 11.31 0.76 -2.93
N VAL A 28 10.00 0.80 -2.68
CA VAL A 28 9.13 1.98 -2.76
C VAL A 28 9.63 3.05 -1.80
N LYS A 29 9.91 2.66 -0.55
CA LYS A 29 10.50 3.54 0.47
C LYS A 29 11.90 4.03 0.07
N LYS A 30 12.75 3.15 -0.47
CA LYS A 30 14.08 3.52 -0.97
C LYS A 30 14.02 4.49 -2.16
N SER A 31 12.93 4.46 -2.92
CA SER A 31 12.66 5.39 -4.02
C SER A 31 12.11 6.74 -3.54
N GLY A 32 11.86 6.91 -2.23
CA GLY A 32 11.35 8.14 -1.63
C GLY A 32 9.82 8.20 -1.51
N ILE A 33 9.14 7.07 -1.70
CA ILE A 33 7.70 6.95 -1.52
C ILE A 33 7.43 6.54 -0.08
N ASP A 34 6.82 7.45 0.67
CA ASP A 34 6.54 7.25 2.10
C ASP A 34 5.05 6.98 2.35
N GLY A 35 4.18 7.24 1.35
CA GLY A 35 2.73 7.05 1.44
C GLY A 35 2.23 5.91 0.56
N ILE A 36 1.37 5.05 1.11
CA ILE A 36 0.60 4.06 0.37
C ILE A 36 -0.86 4.44 0.44
N GLU A 37 -1.51 4.60 -0.71
CA GLU A 37 -2.94 4.88 -0.82
C GLU A 37 -3.71 3.57 -1.01
N MET A 38 -4.73 3.36 -0.20
CA MET A 38 -5.62 2.20 -0.33
C MET A 38 -7.03 2.68 -0.59
N ASP A 39 -7.63 2.15 -1.65
CA ASP A 39 -9.02 2.38 -1.99
C ASP A 39 -9.92 1.65 -0.99
N TYR A 40 -11.00 2.33 -0.61
CA TYR A 40 -11.97 1.84 0.36
C TYR A 40 -12.68 0.56 -0.12
N ASP A 41 -12.86 0.42 -1.44
CA ASP A 41 -13.56 -0.71 -2.08
C ASP A 41 -12.68 -1.96 -2.23
N MET A 42 -11.35 -1.81 -2.10
CA MET A 42 -10.41 -2.91 -2.25
C MET A 42 -10.45 -3.88 -1.07
N LEU A 43 -11.07 -3.47 0.04
CA LEU A 43 -11.16 -4.25 1.26
C LEU A 43 -12.63 -4.46 1.59
N SER A 44 -13.15 -5.60 1.15
CA SER A 44 -14.52 -6.01 1.50
C SER A 44 -14.67 -6.37 2.98
N SER A 45 -13.60 -6.39 3.78
CA SER A 45 -13.61 -6.75 5.20
C SER A 45 -12.58 -5.98 6.03
N GLU A 46 -12.98 -5.55 7.22
CA GLU A 46 -12.10 -4.84 8.18
C GLU A 46 -10.89 -5.69 8.62
N ASP A 47 -11.03 -7.02 8.62
CA ASP A 47 -9.94 -7.94 8.96
C ASP A 47 -8.81 -7.94 7.91
N GLU A 48 -9.14 -7.90 6.62
CA GLU A 48 -8.15 -7.77 5.54
C GLU A 48 -7.46 -6.41 5.62
N GLU A 49 -8.23 -5.35 5.89
CA GLU A 49 -7.69 -4.01 6.11
C GLU A 49 -6.61 -4.03 7.19
N GLN A 50 -6.94 -4.57 8.36
CA GLN A 50 -6.01 -4.60 9.49
C GLN A 50 -4.75 -5.43 9.22
N SER A 51 -4.88 -6.51 8.45
CA SER A 51 -3.74 -7.33 8.04
C SER A 51 -2.76 -6.56 7.14
N ILE A 52 -3.30 -5.81 6.17
CA ILE A 52 -2.51 -4.98 5.26
C ILE A 52 -1.93 -3.77 5.99
N LEU A 53 -2.72 -3.06 6.80
CA LEU A 53 -2.26 -1.95 7.64
C LEU A 53 -1.11 -2.38 8.55
N THR A 54 -1.19 -3.57 9.15
CA THR A 54 -0.12 -4.13 9.99
C THR A 54 1.15 -4.38 9.17
N SER A 55 1.02 -4.92 7.96
CA SER A 55 2.15 -5.16 7.06
C SER A 55 2.81 -3.84 6.60
N LEU A 56 2.01 -2.85 6.23
CA LEU A 56 2.45 -1.50 5.85
C LEU A 56 3.17 -0.79 7.00
N LYS A 57 2.60 -0.87 8.21
CA LYS A 57 3.19 -0.31 9.42
C LYS A 57 4.52 -0.97 9.77
N LYS A 58 4.63 -2.28 9.57
CA LYS A 58 5.88 -3.05 9.76
C LYS A 58 6.97 -2.64 8.77
N ALA A 59 6.61 -2.34 7.52
CA ALA A 59 7.52 -1.76 6.52
C ALA A 59 7.86 -0.28 6.80
N GLY A 60 7.13 0.37 7.70
CA GLY A 60 7.33 1.75 8.10
C GLY A 60 6.94 2.75 7.01
N VAL A 61 5.91 2.44 6.23
CA VAL A 61 5.27 3.37 5.29
C VAL A 61 3.95 3.86 5.87
N HIS A 62 3.53 5.07 5.49
CA HIS A 62 2.23 5.62 5.89
C HIS A 62 1.14 5.12 4.97
N CYS A 63 0.18 4.36 5.50
CA CYS A 63 -1.06 4.07 4.81
C CYS A 63 -2.02 5.28 4.89
N HIS A 64 -2.58 5.70 3.76
CA HIS A 64 -3.67 6.65 3.70
C HIS A 64 -4.86 5.96 3.05
N ARG A 65 -6.00 5.95 3.74
CA ARG A 65 -7.25 5.50 3.14
C ARG A 65 -7.78 6.64 2.31
N VAL A 66 -7.95 6.39 1.01
CA VAL A 66 -8.60 7.34 0.12
C VAL A 66 -10.08 6.99 0.12
N PRO A 67 -10.97 7.87 0.65
CA PRO A 67 -12.39 7.67 0.46
C PRO A 67 -12.68 7.74 -1.04
N GLU A 68 -13.55 6.85 -1.52
CA GLU A 68 -14.05 6.93 -2.89
C GLU A 68 -14.52 8.36 -3.13
N SER A 69 -14.00 8.98 -4.19
CA SER A 69 -14.34 10.36 -4.50
C SER A 69 -15.83 10.40 -4.77
N MET A 70 -16.62 10.86 -3.79
CA MET A 70 -18.02 11.17 -4.05
C MET A 70 -18.07 12.19 -5.20
N PRO A 71 -18.86 11.91 -6.26
CA PRO A 71 -18.97 12.78 -7.43
C PRO A 71 -19.52 14.17 -7.11
#